data_AF-A0A0F9S1M8-F1
#
_entry.id   AF-A0A0F9S1M8-F1
#
_cell.length_a   1.000
_cell.length_b   1.000
_cell.length_c   1.000
_cell.angle_alpha   90.00
_cell.angle_beta   90.00
_cell.angle_gamma   90.00
#
_symmetry.space_group_name_H-M   'P 1'
#
loop_
_entity.id
_entity.type
_entity.pdbx_description
1 polymer ?
#
loop_
_entity_poly.entity_id
_entity_poly.type
_entity_poly.pdbx_seq_one_letter_code
_entity_poly.pdbx_strand_id
1 'polypeptide(L)'
;MKECYAISTEKGWWEHKPEGEDHINMVAAKLMLMTSELAEALEELRTQKDITKMYYTGQCEGHHLSGTYEDVKDTLRISGRNQEPKPEGFPSELADVIIRVFDLCEHLNIDIEDAIETKIRYNKSRTYKHGGKAI
;
A
#
# COMPACT_ATOMS: atom_id res chain seq x y z
N MET A 1 -8.79 7.97 -4.69
CA MET A 1 -9.21 7.77 -3.29
C MET A 1 -10.51 6.97 -3.20
N LYS A 2 -11.65 7.51 -3.66
CA LYS A 2 -12.93 6.78 -3.68
C LYS A 2 -12.90 5.40 -4.35
N GLU A 3 -12.08 5.24 -5.39
CA GLU A 3 -11.88 3.96 -6.08
C GLU A 3 -11.23 2.89 -5.18
N CYS A 4 -10.27 3.26 -4.32
CA CYS A 4 -9.65 2.34 -3.37
C CYS A 4 -10.69 1.76 -2.41
N TYR A 5 -11.51 2.63 -1.83
CA TYR A 5 -12.59 2.23 -0.92
C TYR A 5 -13.68 1.42 -1.62
N ALA A 6 -14.04 1.78 -2.86
CA ALA A 6 -15.02 1.03 -3.64
C ALA A 6 -14.55 -0.42 -3.89
N ILE A 7 -13.28 -0.62 -4.29
CA ILE A 7 -12.69 -1.95 -4.49
C ILE A 7 -12.63 -2.74 -3.17
N SER A 8 -12.22 -2.10 -2.07
CA SER A 8 -12.20 -2.75 -0.76
C SER A 8 -13.60 -3.19 -0.32
N THR A 9 -14.61 -2.35 -0.56
CA THR A 9 -16.01 -2.65 -0.24
C THR A 9 -16.53 -3.81 -1.11
N GLU A 10 -16.26 -3.80 -2.42
CA GLU A 10 -16.63 -4.88 -3.34
C GLU A 10 -16.02 -6.22 -2.91
N LYS A 11 -14.80 -6.20 -2.36
CA LYS A 11 -14.10 -7.38 -1.82
C LYS A 11 -14.56 -7.78 -0.41
N GLY A 12 -15.58 -7.13 0.15
CA GLY A 12 -16.18 -7.49 1.43
C GLY A 12 -15.41 -7.03 2.67
N TRP A 13 -14.39 -6.18 2.53
CA TRP A 13 -13.52 -5.79 3.65
C TRP A 13 -14.19 -4.92 4.72
N TRP A 14 -15.39 -4.41 4.44
CA TRP A 14 -16.14 -3.46 5.28
C TRP A 14 -17.60 -3.88 5.53
N GLU A 15 -17.94 -5.16 5.28
CA GLU A 15 -19.31 -5.67 5.49
C GLU A 15 -19.72 -5.64 6.97
N HIS A 16 -18.76 -5.91 7.85
CA HIS A 16 -18.96 -5.79 9.29
C HIS A 16 -18.58 -4.38 9.75
N LYS A 17 -19.53 -3.67 10.37
CA LYS A 17 -19.34 -2.33 10.93
C LYS A 17 -19.50 -2.39 12.45
N PRO A 18 -18.46 -2.83 13.17
CA PRO A 18 -18.52 -2.92 14.62
C PRO A 18 -18.66 -1.53 15.26
N GLU A 19 -19.20 -1.49 16.48
CA GLU A 19 -19.32 -0.28 17.29
C GLU A 19 -18.46 -0.40 18.56
N GLY A 20 -18.23 0.73 19.26
CA GLY A 20 -17.51 0.73 20.53
C GLY A 20 -16.06 0.22 20.43
N GLU A 21 -15.67 -0.69 21.32
CA GLU A 21 -14.31 -1.23 21.40
C GLU A 21 -13.92 -2.04 20.16
N ASP A 22 -14.87 -2.75 19.55
CA ASP A 22 -14.63 -3.55 18.35
C ASP A 22 -14.31 -2.66 17.13
N HIS A 23 -14.87 -1.45 17.06
CA HIS A 23 -14.50 -0.46 16.05
C HIS A 23 -13.04 0.00 16.21
N ILE A 24 -12.60 0.24 17.45
CA ILE A 24 -11.21 0.63 17.75
C ILE A 24 -10.26 -0.50 17.36
N ASN A 25 -10.60 -1.75 17.70
CA ASN A 25 -9.81 -2.93 17.36
C ASN A 25 -9.70 -3.13 15.85
N MET A 26 -10.79 -2.90 15.10
CA MET A 26 -10.76 -2.93 13.63
C MET A 26 -9.82 -1.86 13.06
N VAL A 27 -9.91 -0.61 13.53
CA VAL A 27 -9.01 0.46 13.10
C VAL A 27 -7.55 0.13 13.44
N ALA A 28 -7.29 -0.36 14.65
CA ALA A 28 -5.96 -0.79 15.07
C ALA A 28 -5.40 -1.91 14.17
N ALA A 29 -6.23 -2.90 13.81
CA ALA A 29 -5.83 -3.95 12.88
C ALA A 29 -5.47 -3.40 11.50
N LYS A 30 -6.24 -2.43 10.98
CA LYS A 30 -5.93 -1.77 9.69
C LYS A 30 -4.61 -0.99 9.76
N LEU A 31 -4.31 -0.32 10.88
CA LEU A 31 -3.02 0.34 11.09
C LEU A 31 -1.85 -0.65 11.12
N MET A 32 -2.06 -1.83 11.72
CA MET A 32 -1.04 -2.87 11.73
C MET A 32 -0.80 -3.48 10.35
N LEU A 33 -1.82 -3.58 9.50
CA LEU A 33 -1.63 -3.95 8.09
C LEU A 33 -0.78 -2.92 7.34
N MET A 34 -1.01 -1.61 7.56
CA MET A 34 -0.13 -0.59 6.97
C MET A 34 1.31 -0.70 7.48
N THR A 35 1.48 -1.09 8.75
CA THR A 35 2.80 -1.29 9.34
C THR A 35 3.51 -2.49 8.72
N SER A 36 2.79 -3.56 8.35
CA SER A 36 3.41 -4.69 7.63
C SER A 36 3.86 -4.29 6.24
N GLU A 37 3.10 -3.47 5.48
CA GLU A 37 3.57 -2.99 4.16
C GLU A 37 4.85 -2.14 4.28
N LEU A 38 4.98 -1.33 5.35
CA LEU A 38 6.23 -0.61 5.62
C LEU A 38 7.39 -1.55 5.96
N ALA A 39 7.11 -2.70 6.59
CA ALA A 39 8.11 -3.73 6.84
C ALA A 39 8.53 -4.42 5.53
N GLU A 40 7.58 -4.74 4.65
CA GLU A 40 7.86 -5.27 3.30
C GLU A 40 8.70 -4.29 2.48
N ALA A 41 8.38 -2.99 2.52
CA ALA A 41 9.20 -1.94 1.91
C ALA A 41 10.64 -1.95 2.47
N LEU A 42 10.81 -2.11 3.78
CA LEU A 42 12.13 -2.20 4.39
C LEU A 42 12.88 -3.47 3.95
N GLU A 43 12.19 -4.58 3.74
CA GLU A 43 12.77 -5.81 3.20
C GLU A 43 13.28 -5.61 1.77
N GLU A 44 12.49 -4.96 0.91
CA GLU A 44 12.87 -4.60 -0.46
C GLU A 44 14.11 -3.67 -0.49
N LEU A 45 14.23 -2.71 0.44
CA LEU A 45 15.43 -1.88 0.56
C LEU A 45 16.72 -2.69 0.81
N ARG A 46 16.61 -3.87 1.42
CA ARG A 46 17.78 -4.72 1.77
C ARG A 46 18.19 -5.62 0.61
N THR A 47 17.27 -5.96 -0.28
CA THR A 47 17.45 -6.99 -1.31
C THR A 47 17.50 -6.42 -2.73
N GLN A 48 16.77 -5.33 -2.99
CA GLN A 48 16.60 -4.77 -4.32
C GLN A 48 17.79 -3.91 -4.75
N LYS A 49 18.18 -4.02 -6.02
CA LYS A 49 19.30 -3.24 -6.59
C LYS A 49 18.91 -1.80 -6.95
N ASP A 50 17.66 -1.59 -7.35
CA ASP A 50 17.12 -0.30 -7.77
C ASP A 50 15.75 -0.07 -7.12
N ILE A 51 15.78 0.57 -5.96
CA ILE A 51 14.60 0.84 -5.11
C ILE A 51 13.63 1.86 -5.75
N THR A 52 13.98 2.44 -6.89
CA THR A 52 13.12 3.41 -7.60
C THR A 52 12.19 2.76 -8.60
N LYS A 53 12.35 1.45 -8.84
CA LYS A 53 11.59 0.70 -9.85
C LYS A 53 10.76 -0.39 -9.21
N MET A 54 9.57 -0.59 -9.78
CA MET A 54 8.80 -1.81 -9.56
C MET A 54 9.34 -2.92 -10.45
N TYR A 55 9.13 -4.16 -10.01
CA TYR A 55 9.21 -5.35 -10.83
C TYR A 55 7.89 -6.12 -10.69
N TYR A 56 7.75 -7.19 -11.46
CA TYR A 56 6.53 -7.99 -11.44
C TYR A 56 6.85 -9.43 -11.11
N THR A 57 5.94 -10.07 -10.38
CA THR A 57 6.01 -11.49 -10.04
C THR A 57 4.80 -12.26 -10.53
N GLY A 58 4.97 -13.57 -10.68
CA GLY A 58 3.90 -14.49 -11.06
C GLY A 58 4.21 -15.90 -10.58
N GLN A 59 3.19 -16.76 -10.59
CA GLN A 59 3.36 -18.17 -10.24
C GLN A 59 2.79 -19.08 -11.32
N CYS A 60 3.62 -19.98 -11.82
CA CYS A 60 3.26 -20.96 -12.84
C CYS A 60 3.85 -22.32 -12.47
N GLU A 61 3.01 -23.36 -12.40
CA GLU A 61 3.46 -24.76 -12.21
C GLU A 61 4.42 -24.97 -11.03
N GLY A 62 4.29 -24.18 -9.96
CA GLY A 62 5.18 -24.24 -8.79
C GLY A 62 6.47 -23.44 -8.91
N HIS A 63 6.69 -22.77 -10.05
CA HIS A 63 7.80 -21.85 -10.28
C HIS A 63 7.40 -20.41 -10.00
N HIS A 64 8.28 -19.69 -9.29
CA HIS A 64 8.18 -18.25 -9.10
C HIS A 64 8.84 -17.54 -10.29
N LEU A 65 8.09 -16.61 -10.88
CA LEU A 65 8.52 -15.75 -11.98
C LEU A 65 8.80 -14.37 -11.42
N SER A 66 9.86 -13.72 -11.91
CA SER A 66 10.17 -12.33 -11.58
C SER A 66 10.82 -11.65 -12.80
N GLY A 67 10.41 -10.42 -13.11
CA GLY A 67 10.92 -9.69 -14.27
C GLY A 67 10.15 -8.43 -14.59
N THR A 68 10.19 -8.03 -15.86
CA THR A 68 9.29 -6.98 -16.38
C THR A 68 7.85 -7.48 -16.43
N TYR A 69 6.89 -6.57 -16.62
CA TYR A 69 5.49 -6.95 -16.78
C TYR A 69 5.32 -7.92 -17.95
N GLU A 70 5.93 -7.59 -19.09
CA GLU A 70 5.88 -8.38 -20.32
C GLU A 70 6.47 -9.78 -20.14
N ASP A 71 7.66 -9.89 -19.53
CA ASP A 71 8.33 -11.19 -19.30
C ASP A 71 7.44 -12.16 -18.49
N VAL A 72 6.86 -11.65 -17.41
CA VAL A 72 6.00 -12.44 -16.53
C VAL A 72 4.67 -12.74 -17.21
N LYS A 73 4.05 -11.75 -17.88
CA LYS A 73 2.76 -11.90 -18.55
C LYS A 73 2.84 -12.91 -19.69
N ASP A 74 3.89 -12.88 -20.49
CA ASP A 74 4.11 -13.80 -21.60
C ASP A 74 4.30 -15.23 -21.08
N THR A 75 5.08 -15.40 -20.02
CA THR A 75 5.29 -16.73 -19.40
C THR A 75 3.99 -17.29 -18.81
N LEU A 76 3.20 -16.47 -18.13
CA LEU A 76 1.86 -16.86 -17.63
C LEU A 76 0.92 -17.23 -18.78
N ARG A 77 0.96 -16.48 -19.88
CA ARG A 77 0.13 -16.76 -21.06
C ARG A 77 0.54 -18.07 -21.75
N ILE A 78 1.84 -18.31 -21.94
CA ILE A 78 2.37 -19.54 -22.57
C ILE A 78 1.98 -20.77 -21.75
N SER A 79 1.94 -20.64 -20.43
CA SER A 79 1.49 -21.70 -19.51
C SER A 79 -0.04 -21.81 -19.37
N GLY A 80 -0.81 -21.10 -20.20
CA GLY A 80 -2.27 -21.16 -20.19
C GLY A 80 -2.92 -20.51 -18.97
N ARG A 81 -2.19 -19.71 -18.19
CA ARG A 81 -2.73 -18.98 -17.03
C ARG A 81 -3.19 -17.59 -17.44
N ASN A 82 -4.46 -17.31 -17.19
CA ASN A 82 -5.01 -15.95 -17.34
C ASN A 82 -4.90 -15.18 -16.02
N GLN A 83 -3.68 -14.84 -15.64
CA GLN A 83 -3.38 -14.06 -14.43
C GLN A 83 -2.65 -12.77 -14.79
N GLU A 84 -2.85 -11.72 -13.99
CA GLU A 84 -2.06 -10.49 -14.06
C GLU A 84 -0.78 -10.67 -13.23
N PRO A 85 0.39 -10.25 -13.75
CA PRO A 85 1.60 -10.13 -12.94
C PRO A 85 1.36 -9.22 -11.74
N LYS A 86 1.81 -9.64 -10.56
CA LYS A 86 1.70 -8.85 -9.33
C LYS A 86 2.83 -7.81 -9.31
N PRO A 87 2.55 -6.51 -9.11
CA PRO A 87 3.61 -5.52 -8.88
C PRO A 87 4.27 -5.77 -7.52
N GLU A 88 5.59 -5.70 -7.47
CA GLU A 88 6.41 -5.82 -6.26
C GLU A 88 7.57 -4.81 -6.30
N GLY A 89 8.31 -4.71 -5.19
CA GLY A 89 9.43 -3.78 -5.01
C GLY A 89 9.08 -2.57 -4.16
N PHE A 90 10.11 -1.84 -3.72
CA PHE A 90 9.97 -0.73 -2.78
C PHE A 90 8.86 0.29 -3.13
N PRO A 91 8.71 0.75 -4.40
CA PRO A 91 7.63 1.66 -4.74
C PRO A 91 6.22 1.04 -4.65
N SER A 92 6.10 -0.28 -4.85
CA SER A 92 4.83 -1.01 -4.75
C SER A 92 4.35 -1.02 -3.30
N GLU A 93 5.25 -1.35 -2.36
CA GLU A 93 4.92 -1.41 -0.94
C GLU A 93 4.53 -0.02 -0.38
N LEU A 94 5.19 1.05 -0.83
CA LEU A 94 4.78 2.41 -0.49
C LEU A 94 3.40 2.77 -1.05
N ALA A 95 3.07 2.30 -2.26
CA ALA A 95 1.75 2.51 -2.85
C ALA A 95 0.67 1.78 -2.03
N ASP A 96 0.94 0.56 -1.57
CA ASP A 96 0.01 -0.22 -0.74
C ASP A 96 -0.29 0.48 0.60
N VAL A 97 0.72 1.09 1.25
CA VAL A 97 0.50 1.94 2.43
C VAL A 97 -0.46 3.10 2.11
N ILE A 98 -0.21 3.82 1.03
CA ILE A 98 -1.02 4.98 0.62
C ILE A 98 -2.47 4.56 0.33
N ILE A 99 -2.65 3.46 -0.41
CA ILE A 99 -3.97 2.92 -0.75
C ILE A 99 -4.74 2.54 0.52
N ARG A 100 -4.08 1.88 1.48
CA ARG A 100 -4.69 1.53 2.76
C ARG A 100 -5.07 2.74 3.59
N VAL A 101 -4.25 3.80 3.59
CA VAL A 101 -4.57 5.07 4.25
C VAL A 101 -5.83 5.68 3.64
N PHE A 102 -5.92 5.74 2.31
CA PHE A 102 -7.11 6.27 1.63
C PHE A 102 -8.36 5.43 1.89
N ASP A 103 -8.26 4.11 1.83
CA ASP A 103 -9.36 3.19 2.14
C ASP A 103 -9.89 3.41 3.57
N LEU A 104 -9.00 3.52 4.55
CA LEU A 104 -9.39 3.78 5.94
C LEU A 104 -9.99 5.18 6.13
N CYS A 105 -9.45 6.20 5.47
CA CYS A 105 -9.98 7.56 5.57
C CYS A 105 -11.40 7.66 5.02
N GLU A 106 -11.66 7.06 3.85
CA GLU A 106 -13.01 7.00 3.27
C GLU A 106 -13.97 6.24 4.18
N HIS A 107 -13.55 5.09 4.74
CA HIS A 107 -14.37 4.34 5.71
C HIS A 107 -14.76 5.18 6.94
N LEU A 108 -13.81 5.96 7.47
CA LEU A 108 -14.00 6.82 8.65
C LEU A 108 -14.60 8.19 8.33
N ASN A 109 -14.93 8.48 7.05
CA ASN A 109 -15.35 9.80 6.57
C ASN A 109 -14.37 10.93 6.94
N ILE A 110 -13.07 10.66 6.84
CA ILE A 110 -12.00 11.64 7.06
C ILE A 110 -11.65 12.32 5.74
N ASP A 111 -11.74 13.65 5.69
CA ASP A 111 -11.20 14.46 4.59
C ASP A 111 -9.67 14.54 4.70
N ILE A 112 -9.01 13.55 4.10
CA ILE A 112 -7.55 13.41 4.14
C ILE A 112 -6.85 14.50 3.32
N GLU A 113 -7.49 15.04 2.29
CA GLU A 113 -6.93 16.12 1.47
C GLU A 113 -6.81 17.41 2.30
N ASP A 114 -7.89 17.84 2.95
CA ASP A 114 -7.87 19.01 3.84
C ASP A 114 -6.87 18.82 5.00
N ALA A 115 -6.82 17.62 5.59
CA ALA A 115 -5.87 17.30 6.66
C ALA A 115 -4.41 17.41 6.18
N ILE A 116 -4.08 16.91 4.98
CA ILE A 116 -2.76 17.02 4.37
C ILE A 116 -2.42 18.50 4.08
N GLU A 117 -3.33 19.25 3.45
CA GLU A 117 -3.11 20.66 3.14
C GLU A 117 -2.86 21.49 4.40
N THR A 118 -3.70 21.29 5.42
CA THR A 118 -3.55 21.92 6.73
C THR A 118 -2.20 21.56 7.35
N LYS A 119 -1.79 20.29 7.28
CA LYS A 119 -0.50 19.85 7.83
C LYS A 119 0.69 20.42 7.07
N ILE A 120 0.61 20.52 5.74
CA ILE A 120 1.65 21.14 4.90
C ILE A 120 1.77 22.63 5.26
N ARG A 121 0.65 23.34 5.41
CA ARG A 121 0.64 24.76 5.81
C ARG A 121 1.32 24.97 7.16
N TYR A 122 0.99 24.13 8.15
CA TYR A 122 1.66 24.15 9.46
C TYR A 122 3.15 23.80 9.36
N ASN A 123 3.54 22.79 8.57
CA ASN A 123 4.94 22.41 8.41
C ASN A 123 5.76 23.53 7.75
N LYS A 124 5.17 24.29 6.80
CA LYS A 124 5.80 25.47 6.18
C LYS A 124 6.04 26.61 7.18
N SER A 125 5.22 26.73 8.23
CA SER A 125 5.44 27.75 9.27
C SER A 125 6.48 27.35 10.31
N ARG A 126 7.00 26.11 10.29
CA ARG A 126 8.03 25.67 11.24
C ARG A 126 9.40 26.23 10.85
N THR A 127 10.17 26.64 11.86
CA THR A 127 11.58 26.99 11.65
C THR A 127 12.39 25.79 11.13
N TYR A 128 13.45 26.08 10.38
CA TYR A 128 14.32 25.07 9.79
C TYR A 128 14.87 24.11 10.87
N LYS A 129 14.69 22.80 10.67
CA LYS A 129 15.09 21.73 11.62
C LYS A 129 14.56 21.91 13.04
N HIS A 130 13.29 22.31 13.19
CA HIS A 130 12.64 22.38 14.51
C HIS A 130 12.73 21.02 15.25
N GLY A 131 13.58 20.95 16.28
CA GLY A 131 13.82 19.73 17.08
C GLY A 131 15.12 18.98 16.79
N GLY A 132 15.99 19.47 15.89
CA GLY A 132 17.37 19.00 15.76
C GLY A 132 17.60 17.55 15.32
N LYS A 133 16.55 16.78 15.04
CA LYS A 133 16.69 15.38 14.58
C LYS A 133 17.00 15.37 13.09
N ALA A 134 18.28 15.24 12.76
CA ALA A 134 18.68 14.64 11.49
C ALA A 134 18.37 13.13 11.60
N ILE A 135 17.54 12.63 10.69
CA ILE A 135 17.33 11.20 10.47
C ILE A 135 18.42 10.74 9.50
#